data_AF-A0A7S0NCY3-F1
#
_entry.id   AF-A0A7S0NCY3-F1
#
_cell.length_a   1.000
_cell.length_b   1.000
_cell.length_c   1.000
_cell.angle_alpha   90.00
_cell.angle_beta   90.00
_cell.angle_gamma   90.00
#
_symmetry.space_group_name_H-M   'P 1'
#
loop_
_entity.id
_entity.type
_entity.pdbx_description
1 polymer ?
#
loop_
_entity_poly.entity_id
_entity_poly.type
_entity_poly.pdbx_seq_one_letter_code
_entity_poly.pdbx_strand_id
1 'polypeptide(L)'
;MAADSYQEGWRPIFLPLTWWLPPTWRFEISVAPLEQGESDSNDTRYALSFGYCLSMGMMRKSVMLSNVKEGSMQRGFSDWKQNLMQFGGWGIRYRHGMWNYNASNGDWFEFEEVGTGRRYRFACKHADDFENFIRKKFPNLLNR
;
A
#
# COMPACT_ATOMS: atom_id res chain seq x y z
N MET A 1 11.99 3.87 21.82
CA MET A 1 12.49 4.40 20.54
C MET A 1 11.40 4.14 19.51
N ALA A 2 10.94 5.15 18.76
CA ALA A 2 9.95 4.92 17.70
C ALA A 2 10.63 4.17 16.55
N ALA A 3 9.99 3.16 15.96
CA ALA A 3 10.55 2.46 14.81
C ALA A 3 10.82 3.46 13.68
N ASP A 4 12.01 3.40 13.09
CA ASP A 4 12.38 4.35 12.04
C ASP A 4 11.77 4.03 10.69
N SER A 5 11.42 2.77 10.48
CA SER A 5 10.75 2.26 9.30
C SER A 5 9.51 1.46 9.72
N TYR A 6 8.61 1.28 8.76
CA TYR A 6 7.53 0.30 8.82
C TYR A 6 7.76 -0.74 7.73
N GLN A 7 7.55 -2.01 8.03
CA GLN A 7 7.54 -3.06 7.03
C GLN A 7 6.55 -4.14 7.45
N GLU A 8 5.69 -4.52 6.52
CA GLU A 8 4.90 -5.73 6.67
C GLU A 8 4.99 -6.56 5.39
N GLY A 9 4.88 -7.87 5.55
CA GLY A 9 4.77 -8.77 4.43
C GLY A 9 3.93 -9.98 4.79
N TRP A 10 2.99 -10.33 3.94
CA TRP A 10 2.07 -11.43 4.19
C TRP A 10 1.76 -12.18 2.89
N ARG A 11 1.22 -13.38 3.06
CA ARG A 11 0.69 -14.19 1.97
C ARG A 11 -0.84 -14.22 2.13
N PRO A 12 -1.61 -14.15 1.04
CA PRO A 12 -3.04 -14.37 1.13
C PRO A 12 -3.29 -15.79 1.65
N ILE A 13 -4.14 -15.90 2.67
CA ILE A 13 -4.57 -17.22 3.16
C ILE A 13 -5.55 -17.77 2.12
N PHE A 14 -5.21 -18.94 1.60
CA PHE A 14 -5.91 -19.70 0.57
C PHE A 14 -7.45 -19.65 0.73
N LEU A 15 -8.16 -19.15 -0.29
CA LEU A 15 -9.59 -19.41 -0.48
C LEU A 15 -9.75 -20.20 -1.79
N PRO A 16 -10.67 -21.19 -1.86
CA PRO A 16 -10.67 -22.27 -2.87
C PRO A 16 -10.95 -21.83 -4.32
N LEU A 17 -11.05 -20.53 -4.59
CA LEU A 17 -11.34 -19.94 -5.91
C LEU A 17 -10.08 -19.62 -6.74
N THR A 18 -8.90 -20.08 -6.29
CA THR A 18 -7.63 -19.76 -6.95
C THR A 18 -6.83 -21.02 -7.28
N TRP A 19 -7.41 -21.95 -8.05
CA TRP A 19 -6.64 -23.04 -8.69
C TRP A 19 -5.60 -22.54 -9.71
N TRP A 20 -5.60 -21.24 -10.01
CA TRP A 20 -4.72 -20.60 -10.99
C TRP A 20 -3.78 -19.52 -10.42
N LEU A 21 -3.75 -19.31 -9.09
CA LEU A 21 -2.73 -18.45 -8.48
C LEU A 21 -1.64 -19.31 -7.84
N PRO A 22 -0.37 -19.16 -8.25
CA PRO A 22 0.73 -19.77 -7.56
C PRO A 22 0.72 -19.38 -6.07
N PRO A 23 0.87 -20.32 -5.12
CA PRO A 23 1.04 -20.04 -3.68
C PRO A 23 2.28 -19.19 -3.32
N THR A 24 2.99 -18.67 -4.32
CA THR A 24 4.25 -17.94 -4.22
C THR A 24 4.08 -16.43 -4.06
N TRP A 25 2.85 -15.91 -4.11
CA TRP A 25 2.59 -14.48 -4.04
C TRP A 25 2.75 -13.99 -2.60
N ARG A 26 3.71 -13.08 -2.39
CA ARG A 26 3.90 -12.38 -1.12
C ARG A 26 3.60 -10.90 -1.34
N PHE A 27 2.66 -10.36 -0.58
CA PHE A 27 2.42 -8.93 -0.50
C PHE A 27 3.41 -8.30 0.46
N GLU A 28 3.90 -7.13 0.12
CA GLU A 28 4.82 -6.37 0.95
C GLU A 28 4.45 -4.89 0.91
N ILE A 29 4.51 -4.26 2.08
CA ILE A 29 4.47 -2.80 2.25
C ILE A 29 5.70 -2.43 3.06
N SER A 30 6.35 -1.35 2.68
CA SER A 30 7.37 -0.74 3.52
C SER A 30 7.33 0.78 3.43
N VAL A 31 7.67 1.41 4.53
CA VAL A 31 8.01 2.82 4.62
C VAL A 31 9.40 2.90 5.21
N ALA A 32 10.36 3.33 4.42
CA ALA A 32 11.75 3.40 4.83
C ALA A 32 12.40 4.70 4.34
N PRO A 33 13.39 5.22 5.08
CA PRO A 33 14.23 6.29 4.57
C PRO A 33 15.01 5.80 3.35
N LEU A 34 15.19 6.67 2.36
CA LEU A 34 16.12 6.51 1.26
C LEU A 34 17.53 6.68 1.81
N GLU A 35 18.45 5.81 1.45
CA GLU A 35 19.85 5.97 1.82
C GLU A 35 20.41 7.27 1.19
N GLN A 36 20.96 8.10 2.08
CA GLN A 36 21.55 9.44 1.94
C GLN A 36 21.73 10.04 0.53
N GLY A 37 20.97 11.11 0.28
CA GLY A 37 21.45 12.34 -0.34
C GLY A 37 20.99 13.52 0.52
N GLU A 38 21.88 14.46 0.83
CA GLU A 38 21.63 15.63 1.69
C GLU A 38 20.34 16.37 1.31
N SER A 39 19.29 16.26 2.13
CA SER A 39 18.14 17.17 2.02
C SER A 39 17.49 17.38 3.38
N ASP A 40 17.58 18.59 3.90
CA ASP A 40 17.30 18.99 5.30
C ASP A 40 15.83 18.95 5.75
N SER A 41 14.98 18.19 5.07
CA SER A 41 13.58 17.99 5.48
C SER A 41 13.30 16.52 5.79
N ASN A 42 12.82 16.23 7.00
CA ASN A 42 12.52 14.87 7.46
C ASN A 42 11.50 14.12 6.57
N ASP A 43 10.63 14.82 5.84
CA ASP A 43 9.58 14.21 4.99
C ASP A 43 10.06 13.83 3.58
N THR A 44 11.09 14.49 3.04
CA THR A 44 11.54 14.26 1.66
C THR A 44 12.38 12.99 1.49
N ARG A 45 12.72 12.32 2.58
CA ARG A 45 13.61 11.16 2.57
C ARG A 45 12.89 9.83 2.69
N TYR A 46 11.57 9.77 2.83
CA TYR A 46 10.87 8.49 3.01
C TYR A 46 10.15 8.04 1.75
N ALA A 47 10.29 6.75 1.42
CA ALA A 47 9.56 6.11 0.34
C ALA A 47 8.56 5.09 0.89
N LEU A 48 7.30 5.24 0.48
CA LEU A 48 6.26 4.22 0.61
C LEU A 48 6.38 3.27 -0.58
N SER A 49 6.70 2.02 -0.29
CA SER A 49 6.75 0.94 -1.28
C SER A 49 5.67 -0.07 -0.98
N PHE A 50 4.92 -0.47 -2.00
CA PHE A 50 3.88 -1.49 -1.89
C PHE A 50 3.84 -2.33 -3.17
N GLY A 51 3.55 -3.62 -3.03
CA GLY A 51 3.61 -4.54 -4.16
C GLY A 51 3.43 -6.01 -3.80
N TYR A 52 3.79 -6.85 -4.77
CA TYR A 52 3.87 -8.29 -4.64
C TYR A 52 5.15 -8.83 -5.24
N CYS A 53 5.68 -9.84 -4.59
CA CYS A 53 6.74 -10.68 -5.11
C CYS A 53 6.14 -11.91 -5.78
N LEU A 54 6.46 -12.11 -7.06
CA LEU A 54 6.33 -13.37 -7.78
C LEU A 54 7.67 -14.10 -7.75
N SER A 55 7.65 -15.43 -7.86
CA SER A 55 8.86 -16.25 -7.98
C SER A 55 9.74 -15.90 -9.18
N MET A 56 9.21 -15.16 -10.17
CA MET A 56 9.95 -14.70 -11.36
C MET A 56 10.15 -13.17 -11.43
N GLY A 57 9.78 -12.41 -10.39
CA GLY A 57 10.00 -10.96 -10.37
C GLY A 57 9.19 -10.23 -9.30
N MET A 58 9.73 -9.14 -8.78
CA MET A 58 9.05 -8.26 -7.84
C MET A 58 8.31 -7.15 -8.60
N MET A 59 6.98 -7.12 -8.52
CA MET A 59 6.18 -5.99 -8.98
C MET A 59 5.90 -5.08 -7.79
N ARG A 60 6.68 -3.99 -7.71
CA ARG A 60 6.62 -3.00 -6.62
C ARG A 60 6.44 -1.61 -7.20
N LYS A 61 5.52 -0.84 -6.62
CA LYS A 61 5.45 0.61 -6.80
C LYS A 61 6.08 1.25 -5.58
N SER A 62 6.93 2.24 -5.81
CA SER A 62 7.49 3.10 -4.78
C SER A 62 7.08 4.54 -5.06
N VAL A 63 6.64 5.24 -4.02
CA VAL A 63 6.23 6.66 -4.04
C VAL A 63 6.93 7.35 -2.89
N MET A 64 7.52 8.52 -3.14
CA MET A 64 8.03 9.35 -2.05
C MET A 64 6.87 9.85 -1.20
N LEU A 65 6.97 9.82 0.12
CA LEU A 65 5.92 10.34 0.99
C LEU A 65 5.66 11.83 0.76
N SER A 66 6.68 12.60 0.38
CA SER A 66 6.54 13.99 -0.07
C SER A 66 5.72 14.16 -1.35
N ASN A 67 5.58 13.10 -2.16
CA ASN A 67 4.72 13.07 -3.33
C ASN A 67 3.33 12.54 -3.01
N VAL A 68 2.99 12.26 -1.75
CA VAL A 68 1.62 11.94 -1.34
C VAL A 68 0.92 13.25 -1.02
N LYS A 69 -0.25 13.46 -1.62
CA LYS A 69 -1.04 14.67 -1.38
C LYS A 69 -1.48 14.72 0.08
N GLU A 70 -1.26 15.86 0.72
CA GLU A 70 -1.68 16.10 2.11
C GLU A 70 -3.18 15.84 2.29
N GLY A 71 -3.53 15.19 3.40
CA GLY A 71 -4.90 14.79 3.72
C GLY A 71 -5.54 13.78 2.75
N SER A 72 -4.80 13.23 1.78
CA SER A 72 -5.35 12.28 0.82
C SER A 72 -5.33 10.83 1.29
N MET A 73 -4.49 10.51 2.28
CA MET A 73 -4.35 9.14 2.75
C MET A 73 -5.54 8.76 3.62
N GLN A 74 -6.29 7.76 3.22
CA GLN A 74 -7.44 7.27 3.97
C GLN A 74 -7.46 5.74 4.05
N ARG A 75 -7.90 5.26 5.20
CA ARG A 75 -8.16 3.85 5.45
C ARG A 75 -9.56 3.50 4.95
N GLY A 76 -9.72 2.31 4.41
CA GLY A 76 -11.01 1.70 4.22
C GLY A 76 -10.95 0.19 4.38
N PHE A 77 -12.10 -0.44 4.20
CA PHE A 77 -12.25 -1.88 4.34
C PHE A 77 -12.97 -2.44 3.11
N SER A 78 -12.52 -3.59 2.61
CA SER A 78 -13.23 -4.32 1.56
C SER A 78 -13.68 -5.67 2.10
N ASP A 79 -14.99 -5.88 2.19
CA ASP A 79 -15.54 -7.20 2.46
C ASP A 79 -15.34 -8.13 1.24
N TRP A 80 -15.43 -9.44 1.49
CA TRP A 80 -15.23 -10.45 0.45
C TRP A 80 -16.20 -10.31 -0.73
N LYS A 81 -17.44 -9.85 -0.47
CA LYS A 81 -18.51 -9.76 -1.45
C LYS A 81 -18.24 -8.57 -2.38
N GLN A 82 -17.84 -7.42 -1.83
CA GLN A 82 -17.42 -6.24 -2.56
C GLN A 82 -16.19 -6.53 -3.40
N ASN A 83 -15.18 -7.21 -2.84
CA ASN A 83 -13.99 -7.60 -3.59
C ASN A 83 -14.34 -8.57 -4.74
N LEU A 84 -15.24 -9.53 -4.49
CA LEU A 84 -15.73 -10.43 -5.52
C LEU A 84 -16.48 -9.69 -6.63
N MET A 85 -17.41 -8.81 -6.29
CA MET A 85 -18.24 -8.09 -7.26
C MET A 85 -17.45 -7.05 -8.06
N GLN A 86 -16.51 -6.33 -7.43
CA GLN A 86 -15.78 -5.23 -8.07
C GLN A 86 -14.50 -5.70 -8.76
N PHE A 87 -13.83 -6.72 -8.20
CA PHE A 87 -12.50 -7.14 -8.65
C PHE A 87 -12.42 -8.64 -8.96
N GLY A 88 -13.56 -9.33 -9.03
CA GLY A 88 -13.65 -10.75 -9.37
C GLY A 88 -13.08 -11.68 -8.29
N GLY A 89 -12.81 -11.16 -7.09
CA GLY A 89 -12.19 -11.92 -5.98
C GLY A 89 -10.67 -11.99 -6.07
N TRP A 90 -10.07 -11.27 -7.02
CA TRP A 90 -8.62 -11.26 -7.28
C TRP A 90 -7.92 -10.06 -6.63
N GLY A 91 -8.66 -9.20 -5.94
CA GLY A 91 -8.15 -7.91 -5.51
C GLY A 91 -8.00 -6.91 -6.66
N ILE A 92 -7.81 -5.63 -6.30
CA ILE A 92 -7.91 -4.46 -7.20
C ILE A 92 -7.22 -4.71 -8.55
N ARG A 93 -8.03 -4.76 -9.61
CA ARG A 93 -7.58 -4.80 -11.00
C ARG A 93 -7.58 -3.39 -11.59
N TYR A 94 -6.54 -3.14 -12.37
CA TYR A 94 -6.43 -2.00 -13.26
C TYR A 94 -7.63 -1.94 -14.22
N ARG A 95 -8.47 -0.90 -14.11
CA ARG A 95 -9.46 -0.54 -15.12
C ARG A 95 -9.45 0.98 -15.31
N HIS A 96 -9.11 1.43 -16.53
CA HIS A 96 -9.12 2.84 -16.94
C HIS A 96 -8.27 3.80 -16.07
N GLY A 97 -7.10 3.37 -15.61
CA GLY A 97 -6.06 4.29 -15.09
C GLY A 97 -6.29 4.92 -13.71
N MET A 98 -7.34 4.53 -12.97
CA MET A 98 -7.72 5.18 -11.71
C MET A 98 -7.24 4.48 -10.43
N TRP A 99 -6.92 3.19 -10.46
CA TRP A 99 -6.62 2.42 -9.25
C TRP A 99 -5.44 1.47 -9.47
N ASN A 100 -4.37 1.71 -8.73
CA ASN A 100 -3.18 0.87 -8.75
C ASN A 100 -3.06 0.06 -7.44
N TYR A 101 -3.44 -1.21 -7.57
CA TYR A 101 -2.80 -2.42 -7.01
C TYR A 101 -2.97 -2.82 -5.52
N ASN A 102 -3.54 -4.04 -5.33
CA ASN A 102 -3.63 -4.92 -4.15
C ASN A 102 -4.90 -4.77 -3.27
N ALA A 103 -5.91 -5.64 -3.49
CA ALA A 103 -6.93 -5.88 -2.47
C ALA A 103 -6.98 -7.36 -2.10
N SER A 104 -6.26 -7.74 -1.03
CA SER A 104 -6.82 -8.80 -0.19
C SER A 104 -8.11 -8.28 0.45
N ASN A 105 -9.02 -9.19 0.82
CA ASN A 105 -10.10 -8.83 1.72
C ASN A 105 -9.51 -8.22 3.00
N GLY A 106 -10.21 -7.26 3.59
CA GLY A 106 -9.76 -6.58 4.80
C GLY A 106 -9.44 -5.10 4.60
N ASP A 107 -8.62 -4.59 5.51
CA ASP A 107 -8.20 -3.19 5.53
C ASP A 107 -7.28 -2.85 4.35
N TRP A 108 -7.44 -1.62 3.87
CA TRP A 108 -6.63 -1.03 2.83
C TRP A 108 -6.40 0.45 3.11
N PHE A 109 -5.33 1.01 2.54
CA PHE A 109 -5.08 2.45 2.49
C PHE A 109 -5.10 2.91 1.04
N GLU A 110 -5.61 4.10 0.82
CA GLU A 110 -5.51 4.77 -0.47
C GLU A 110 -5.01 6.19 -0.32
N PHE A 111 -4.36 6.70 -1.35
CA PHE A 111 -3.82 8.05 -1.39
C PHE A 111 -3.71 8.57 -2.83
N GLU A 112 -3.54 9.88 -2.97
CA GLU A 112 -3.33 10.55 -4.26
C GLU A 112 -1.88 11.01 -4.39
N GLU A 113 -1.24 10.72 -5.54
CA GLU A 113 0.13 11.14 -5.83
C GLU A 113 0.13 12.55 -6.44
N VAL A 114 0.88 13.45 -5.82
CA VAL A 114 1.15 14.81 -6.30
C VAL A 114 1.87 14.72 -7.66
N GLY A 115 1.48 15.59 -8.59
CA GLY A 115 2.06 15.66 -9.93
C GLY A 115 1.36 14.78 -10.97
N THR A 116 0.97 13.53 -10.62
CA THR A 116 0.23 12.66 -11.54
C THR A 116 -1.29 12.69 -11.34
N GLY A 117 -1.75 13.08 -10.14
CA GLY A 117 -3.16 13.00 -9.75
C GLY A 117 -3.69 11.57 -9.67
N ARG A 118 -2.82 10.57 -9.77
CA ARG A 118 -3.22 9.16 -9.74
C ARG A 118 -3.50 8.73 -8.31
N ARG A 119 -4.52 7.88 -8.17
CA ARG A 119 -4.86 7.26 -6.90
C ARG A 119 -4.29 5.86 -6.82
N TYR A 120 -3.66 5.58 -5.69
CA TYR A 120 -3.08 4.29 -5.37
C TYR A 120 -3.82 3.75 -4.16
N ARG A 121 -4.06 2.44 -4.14
CA ARG A 121 -4.71 1.77 -3.03
C ARG A 121 -4.04 0.45 -2.81
N PHE A 122 -3.60 0.18 -1.59
CA PHE A 122 -2.93 -1.06 -1.21
C PHE A 122 -3.60 -1.67 0.03
N ALA A 123 -3.77 -2.98 0.04
CA ALA A 123 -4.19 -3.74 1.22
C ALA A 123 -3.12 -3.62 2.30
N CYS A 124 -3.54 -3.60 3.57
CA CYS A 124 -2.66 -3.57 4.72
C CYS A 124 -3.19 -4.51 5.81
N LYS A 125 -2.39 -5.50 6.20
CA LYS A 125 -2.82 -6.53 7.17
C LYS A 125 -2.80 -5.99 8.59
N HIS A 126 -1.77 -5.22 8.93
CA HIS A 126 -1.60 -4.56 10.23
C HIS A 126 -1.94 -3.07 10.10
N ALA A 127 -3.18 -2.78 9.70
CA ALA A 127 -3.62 -1.44 9.36
C ALA A 127 -3.54 -0.45 10.53
N ASP A 128 -3.86 -0.89 11.75
CA ASP A 128 -3.72 -0.05 12.95
C ASP A 128 -2.25 0.35 13.19
N ASP A 129 -1.32 -0.59 13.02
CA ASP A 129 0.12 -0.33 13.20
C ASP A 129 0.65 0.62 12.12
N PHE A 130 0.22 0.44 10.87
CA PHE A 130 0.56 1.34 9.78
C PHE A 130 0.00 2.75 10.01
N GLU A 131 -1.28 2.85 10.38
CA GLU A 131 -1.94 4.13 10.64
C GLU A 131 -1.26 4.86 11.79
N ASN A 132 -0.95 4.16 12.89
CA ASN A 132 -0.25 4.73 14.03
C ASN A 132 1.16 5.22 13.64
N PHE A 133 1.86 4.48 12.78
CA PHE A 133 3.16 4.89 12.24
C PHE A 133 3.04 6.17 11.42
N ILE A 134 2.11 6.23 10.46
CA ILE A 134 1.88 7.41 9.61
C ILE A 134 1.41 8.59 10.46
N ARG A 135 0.47 8.40 11.39
CA ARG A 135 -0.04 9.46 12.27
C ARG A 135 1.07 10.08 13.13
N LYS A 136 2.03 9.26 13.58
CA LYS A 136 3.14 9.72 14.41
C LYS A 136 4.23 10.43 13.62
N LYS A 137 4.59 9.93 12.43
CA LYS A 137 5.70 10.47 11.64
C LYS A 137 5.27 11.48 10.56
N PHE A 138 4.11 11.27 9.96
CA PHE A 138 3.59 12.01 8.80
C PHE A 138 2.11 12.40 9.00
N PRO A 139 1.76 13.11 10.09
CA PRO A 139 0.36 13.39 10.45
C PRO A 139 -0.41 14.14 9.36
N ASN A 140 0.28 14.93 8.54
CA ASN A 140 -0.32 15.74 7.47
C ASN A 140 -0.86 14.90 6.30
N LEU A 141 -0.45 13.63 6.17
CA LEU A 141 -0.88 12.78 5.06
C LEU A 141 -2.27 12.18 5.29
N LEU A 142 -2.67 11.96 6.54
CA LEU A 142 -3.95 11.35 6.86
C LEU A 142 -5.10 12.33 6.67
N ASN A 143 -6.17 11.86 6.05
CA ASN A 143 -7.44 12.56 6.01
C ASN A 143 -7.96 12.73 7.46
N ARG A 144 -8.38 13.95 7.81
CA ARG A 144 -8.80 14.31 9.17
C ARG A 144 -10.18 13.76 9.53
#